data_AF-A0A920LC14-F1
#
_entry.id   AF-A0A920LC14-F1
#
_cell.length_a   1.000
_cell.length_b   1.000
_cell.length_c   1.000
_cell.angle_alpha   90.00
_cell.angle_beta   90.00
_cell.angle_gamma   90.00
#
_symmetry.space_group_name_H-M   'P 1'
#
loop_
_entity.id
_entity.type
_entity.pdbx_description
1 polymer ?
#
loop_
_entity_poly.entity_id
_entity_poly.type
_entity_poly.pdbx_seq_one_letter_code
_entity_poly.pdbx_strand_id
1 'polypeptide(L)' 'MLLRMYSRWAEARGFKLETIEESDGEEAGIKSATLRVMGVNAYGWMKTESGVHRLVRISPYDSSARRHTSFCLCVDIS' A
#
# COMPACT_ATOMS: atom_id res chain seq x y z
N MET A 1 3.70 -0.04 4.71
CA MET A 1 2.67 0.73 5.45
C MET A 1 1.33 0.70 4.73
N LEU A 2 1.26 1.04 3.44
CA LEU A 2 0.02 0.99 2.66
C LEU A 2 -0.57 -0.42 2.53
N LEU A 3 0.26 -1.43 2.28
CA LEU A 3 -0.18 -2.83 2.24
C LEU A 3 -1.00 -3.24 3.48
N ARG A 4 -0.48 -2.92 4.67
CA ARG A 4 -1.18 -3.18 5.94
C ARG A 4 -2.49 -2.40 6.09
N MET A 5 -2.59 -1.21 5.51
CA MET A 5 -3.82 -0.42 5.49
C MET A 5 -4.88 -1.13 4.64
N TYR A 6 -4.52 -1.56 3.44
CA TYR A 6 -5.41 -2.30 2.53
C TYR A 6 -5.83 -3.65 3.08
N SER A 7 -4.91 -4.39 3.72
CA SER A 7 -5.24 -5.65 4.40
C SER A 7 -6.33 -5.46 5.46
N ARG A 8 -6.17 -4.46 6.33
CA ARG A 8 -7.16 -4.16 7.36
C ARG A 8 -8.49 -3.67 6.80
N TRP A 9 -8.45 -2.87 5.75
CA TRP A 9 -9.65 -2.38 5.07
C TRP A 9 -10.46 -3.53 4.45
N ALA A 10 -9.77 -4.48 3.82
CA ALA A 10 -10.42 -5.65 3.23
C ALA A 10 -10.99 -6.58 4.29
N GLU A 11 -10.24 -6.84 5.37
CA GLU A 11 -10.73 -7.61 6.53
C GLU A 11 -11.99 -6.99 7.15
N ALA A 12 -11.98 -5.67 7.36
CA ALA A 12 -13.12 -4.94 7.95
C ALA A 12 -14.38 -4.97 7.08
N ARG A 13 -14.22 -5.07 5.76
CA ARG A 13 -15.33 -5.14 4.79
C ARG A 13 -15.72 -6.58 4.42
N GLY A 14 -15.01 -7.58 4.93
CA GLY A 14 -15.24 -8.99 4.60
C GLY A 14 -14.86 -9.35 3.16
N PHE A 15 -13.97 -8.58 2.53
CA PHE A 15 -13.46 -8.92 1.20
C PHE A 15 -12.38 -10.00 1.29
N LYS A 16 -12.31 -10.87 0.29
CA LYS A 16 -11.27 -11.89 0.22
C LYS A 16 -10.02 -11.27 -0.40
N LEU A 17 -8.93 -11.24 0.35
CA LEU A 17 -7.63 -10.73 -0.10
C LEU A 17 -6.72 -11.88 -0.49
N GLU A 18 -6.08 -11.76 -1.64
CA GLU A 18 -5.07 -12.68 -2.14
C GLU A 18 -3.82 -11.88 -2.51
N THR A 19 -2.69 -12.17 -1.86
CA THR A 19 -1.40 -11.56 -2.18
C THR A 19 -0.78 -12.34 -3.33
N ILE A 20 -0.63 -11.70 -4.50
CA ILE A 20 -0.05 -12.34 -5.69
C ILE A 20 1.47 -12.26 -5.62
N GLU A 21 1.98 -11.07 -5.33
CA GLU A 21 3.41 -10.81 -5.37
C GLU A 21 3.79 -9.82 -4.27
N GLU A 22 4.87 -10.13 -3.58
CA GLU A 22 5.49 -9.32 -2.56
C GLU A 22 6.98 -9.29 -2.90
N SER A 23 7.50 -8.10 -3.19
CA SER A 23 8.93 -7.89 -3.41
C SER A 23 9.47 -7.03 -2.27
N ASP A 24 10.24 -7.66 -1.39
CA ASP A 24 10.97 -6.96 -0.34
C ASP A 24 12.12 -6.14 -0.94
N GLY A 25 12.33 -4.94 -0.42
CA GLY A 25 13.41 -4.04 -0.81
C GLY A 25 14.71 -4.34 -0.06
N GLU A 26 15.85 -4.07 -0.69
CA GLU A 26 17.20 -4.46 -0.23
C GLU A 26 17.64 -3.90 1.14
N GLU A 27 17.09 -2.77 1.59
CA GLU A 27 17.59 -2.09 2.81
C GLU A 27 16.52 -1.93 3.90
N ALA A 28 15.27 -1.62 3.53
CA ALA A 28 14.09 -1.68 4.39
C ALA A 28 12.79 -1.49 3.59
N GLY A 29 11.80 -2.35 3.82
CA GLY A 29 10.43 -2.18 3.33
C GLY A 29 10.10 -2.99 2.08
N ILE A 30 8.98 -2.66 1.45
CA ILE A 30 8.43 -3.37 0.27
C ILE A 30 8.68 -2.49 -0.95
N LYS A 31 9.32 -3.04 -1.99
CA LYS A 31 9.57 -2.36 -3.27
C LYS A 31 8.31 -2.34 -4.15
N SER A 32 7.63 -3.48 -4.22
CA SER A 32 6.39 -3.67 -4.96
C SER A 32 5.55 -4.73 -4.28
N ALA A 33 4.24 -4.55 -4.25
CA ALA A 33 3.31 -5.58 -3.84
C ALA A 33 2.06 -5.52 -4.69
N THR A 34 1.59 -6.70 -5.11
CA THR A 34 0.40 -6.90 -5.93
C THR A 34 -0.63 -7.65 -5.10
N LEU A 35 -1.73 -6.96 -4.80
CA LEU A 35 -2.85 -7.50 -4.03
C LEU A 35 -4.06 -7.68 -4.94
N ARG A 36 -4.73 -8.82 -4.83
CA ARG A 36 -6.00 -9.11 -5.49
C ARG A 36 -7.11 -9.14 -4.47
N VAL A 37 -8.07 -8.22 -4.61
CA VAL A 37 -9.24 -8.14 -3.75
C VAL A 37 -10.45 -8.70 -4.49
N MET A 38 -11.00 -9.80 -3.99
CA MET A 38 -12.21 -10.44 -4.51
C MET A 38 -13.40 -10.10 -3.62
N GLY A 39 -14.42 -9.47 -4.21
CA GLY A 39 -15.63 -9.10 -3.50
C GLY A 39 -16.65 -8.38 -4.39
N VAL A 40 -17.89 -8.31 -3.92
CA VAL A 40 -18.96 -7.57 -4.61
C VAL A 40 -18.61 -6.08 -4.58
N ASN A 41 -18.55 -5.45 -5.76
CA ASN A 41 -18.20 -4.04 -5.96
C ASN A 41 -16.81 -3.61 -5.46
N ALA A 42 -15.85 -4.53 -5.27
CA ALA A 42 -14.50 -4.18 -4.80
C ALA A 42 -13.82 -3.10 -5.67
N TYR A 43 -13.93 -3.22 -7.00
CA TYR A 43 -13.39 -2.25 -7.95
C TYR A 43 -13.99 -0.84 -7.81
N GLY A 44 -15.29 -0.74 -7.52
CA GLY A 44 -15.97 0.54 -7.36
C GLY A 44 -15.43 1.35 -6.18
N TRP A 45 -14.99 0.67 -5.12
CA TRP A 45 -14.39 1.31 -3.96
C TRP A 45 -12.91 1.63 -4.17
N MET A 46 -12.15 0.76 -4.84
CA MET A 46 -10.71 0.95 -5.05
C MET A 46 -10.39 2.02 -6.10
N LYS A 47 -11.31 2.31 -7.03
CA LYS A 47 -11.11 3.34 -8.06
C LYS A 47 -10.73 4.73 -7.51
N THR A 48 -11.13 5.07 -6.28
CA THR A 48 -10.75 6.34 -5.64
C THR A 48 -9.36 6.31 -5.00
N GLU A 49 -8.75 5.14 -4.88
CA GLU A 49 -7.45 4.92 -4.24
C GLU A 49 -6.30 4.88 -5.26
N SER A 50 -6.62 4.68 -6.54
CA SER A 50 -5.75 4.94 -7.69
C SER A 50 -5.11 6.33 -7.61
N GLY A 51 -3.79 6.38 -7.47
CA GLY A 51 -3.05 7.64 -7.41
C GLY A 51 -1.74 7.56 -6.64
N VAL A 52 -1.10 8.71 -6.49
CA VAL A 52 0.15 8.86 -5.73
C VAL A 52 -0.15 9.23 -4.29
N HIS A 53 0.25 8.35 -3.37
CA HIS A 53 0.11 8.56 -1.93
C HIS A 53 1.42 9.12 -1.39
N ARG A 54 1.35 10.28 -0.73
CA ARG A 54 2.51 10.98 -0.18
C ARG A 54 2.56 10.80 1.34
N LEU A 55 3.69 10.30 1.83
CA LEU A 55 3.97 10.20 3.26
C LEU A 55 5.12 11.14 3.63
N VAL A 56 4.87 12.03 4.59
CA VAL A 56 5.89 12.90 5.18
C VAL A 56 6.13 12.43 6.60
N ARG A 57 7.32 11.89 6.87
CA ARG A 57 7.70 11.44 8.20
C ARG A 57 9.18 11.73 8.48
N ILE A 58 9.53 11.76 9.75
CA ILE A 58 10.94 11.74 10.17
C ILE A 58 11.34 10.26 10.20
N SER A 59 12.38 9.90 9.45
CA SER A 59 12.85 8.52 9.41
C SER A 59 13.61 8.21 10.71
N PRO A 60 13.32 7.09 11.41
CA PRO A 60 14.10 6.67 12.58
C PRO A 60 15.52 6.22 12.21
N TYR A 61 15.82 6.06 10.91
CA TYR A 61 17.13 5.66 10.39
C TYR A 61 18.01 6.84 9.97
N ASP A 62 17.49 8.08 10.00
CA ASP A 62 18.28 9.27 9.66
C ASP A 62 18.64 10.05 10.93
N SER A 63 19.93 10.02 11.29
CA SER A 63 20.52 10.75 12.43
C SER A 63 20.37 12.28 12.32
N SER A 64 19.99 12.83 11.15
CA SER A 64 19.89 14.26 10.91
C SER A 64 18.48 14.86 11.15
N ALA A 65 17.50 14.09 11.62
CA ALA A 65 16.12 14.55 11.91
C ALA A 65 15.44 15.32 10.75
N ARG A 66 15.89 15.10 9.51
CA ARG A 66 15.31 15.73 8.31
C ARG A 66 13.99 15.06 7.98
N ARG A 67 13.04 15.85 7.49
CA ARG A 67 11.75 15.33 7.02
C ARG A 67 11.95 14.64 5.69
N HIS A 68 11.67 13.35 5.65
CA HIS A 68 11.69 12.56 4.43
C HIS A 68 10.31 12.57 3.79
N THR A 69 10.27 12.83 2.49
CA THR A 69 9.08 12.69 1.65
C THR A 69 9.18 11.41 0.86
N SER A 70 8.31 10.45 1.16
CA SER A 70 8.19 9.21 0.40
C SER A 70 6.92 9.26 -0.46
N PHE A 71 7.00 8.69 -1.66
CA PHE A 71 5.88 8.54 -2.58
C PHE A 71 5.62 7.06 -2.81
N CYS A 72 4.36 6.68 -2.89
CA CYS A 72 3.94 5.35 -3.31
C CYS A 72 2.85 5.50 -4.37
N LEU A 73 3.01 4.78 -5.47
CA LEU A 73 2.01 4.73 -6.53
C LEU A 73 1.11 3.51 -6.31
N CYS A 74 -0.19 3.74 -6.19
CA CYS A 74 -1.19 2.69 -6.24
C CYS A 74 -1.77 2.65 -7.65
N VAL A 75 -1.71 1.48 -8.28
CA VAL A 75 -2.29 1.22 -9.60
C VAL A 75 -3.30 0.10 -9.44
N ASP A 76 -4.55 0.37 -9.80
CA ASP A 76 -5.60 -0.66 -9.85
C ASP A 76 -5.56 -1.38 -11.20
N ILE A 77 -5.49 -2.70 -11.18
CA ILE A 77 -5.61 -3.57 -12.36
C ILE A 77 -6.90 -4.38 -12.20
N SER A 78 -7.78 -4.27 -13.19
CA SER A 78 -9.10 -4.92 -13.26
C SER A 78 -9.02 -6.42 -13.46
#